data_AF-A0A6V7XBJ8-F1
#
_entry.id   AF-A0A6V7XBJ8-F1
#
_cell.length_a   1.000
_cell.length_b   1.000
_cell.length_c   1.000
_cell.angle_alpha   90.00
_cell.angle_beta   90.00
_cell.angle_gamma   90.00
#
_symmetry.space_group_name_H-M   'P 1'
#
loop_
_entity.id
_entity.type
_entity.pdbx_description
1 polymer ?
#
loop_
_entity_poly.entity_id
_entity_poly.type
_entity_poly.pdbx_seq_one_letter_code
_entity_poly.pdbx_strand_id
1 'polypeptide(L)'
;MEEFNGESSVGHRRSERRLRAMMERSIGEHQTQNIHQSAFPSVAAYSASMDELGSQHSRTGSICPSITPVLSPSRLRNASQESQGEKDPALVIQQYVETLSTDDSTVFGATLQRFVECTLLSREQDPYVVVRRVRQFLNGIKNYLVKNGEADLHLIIERESDRLHADEFLNIDAILESVLNKILLVRIKAQLYRLMIMENTRNGELGKLTENLSLVRAMNAEELGFPEDTVLPDNIRMESINKQLRKMQNHYSPLKKLQLLLRALALAVPHLPLLSSSELQRQQQQQSFVATQPSNSSVFLSPIAQTSNSIGAGCGRLRTNSGSSSSGAMAAALKHPPADELIRWLVYLLARSSTINCEIEAWYMWELLPQQVLSTGDASYFLSILFSAVHVIKHPGFF
;
A
#
# COMPACT_ATOMS: atom_id res chain seq x y z
N MET A 1 -48.16 -14.44 2.02
CA MET A 1 -46.98 -13.62 2.38
C MET A 1 -45.78 -14.54 2.62
N GLU A 2 -45.36 -15.31 1.61
CA GLU A 2 -44.29 -16.32 1.78
C GLU A 2 -43.37 -16.47 0.54
N GLU A 3 -43.22 -15.43 -0.30
CA GLU A 3 -42.36 -15.54 -1.50
C GLU A 3 -41.09 -14.68 -1.50
N PHE A 4 -40.83 -13.85 -0.48
CA PHE A 4 -39.69 -12.92 -0.52
C PHE A 4 -38.37 -13.45 0.09
N ASN A 5 -38.35 -14.66 0.66
CA ASN A 5 -37.14 -15.25 1.29
C ASN A 5 -36.38 -16.26 0.41
N GLY A 6 -36.90 -16.61 -0.77
CA GLY A 6 -36.33 -17.63 -1.65
C GLY A 6 -35.07 -17.19 -2.40
N GLU A 7 -35.06 -15.97 -2.95
CA GLU A 7 -33.96 -15.50 -3.81
C GLU A 7 -32.67 -15.22 -3.04
N SER A 8 -32.77 -14.65 -1.82
CA SER A 8 -31.61 -14.39 -0.96
C SER A 8 -30.94 -15.69 -0.50
N SER A 9 -31.75 -16.71 -0.16
CA SER A 9 -31.26 -18.05 0.24
C SER A 9 -30.64 -18.84 -0.92
N VAL A 10 -31.13 -18.67 -2.15
CA VAL A 10 -30.55 -19.31 -3.36
C VAL A 10 -29.25 -18.61 -3.77
N GLY A 11 -29.20 -17.28 -3.68
CA GLY A 11 -28.00 -16.48 -3.91
C GLY A 11 -26.86 -16.87 -2.96
N HIS A 12 -27.17 -16.97 -1.66
CA HIS A 12 -26.23 -17.38 -0.62
C HIS A 12 -25.70 -18.81 -0.85
N ARG A 13 -26.58 -19.78 -1.11
CA ARG A 13 -26.16 -21.16 -1.42
C ARG A 13 -25.32 -21.28 -2.70
N ARG A 14 -25.50 -20.38 -3.67
CA ARG A 14 -24.70 -20.35 -4.90
C ARG A 14 -23.32 -19.72 -4.68
N SER A 15 -23.22 -18.69 -3.84
CA SER A 15 -21.94 -18.07 -3.48
C SER A 15 -21.10 -18.99 -2.59
N GLU A 16 -21.72 -19.71 -1.64
CA GLU A 16 -21.06 -20.79 -0.89
C GLU A 16 -20.49 -21.89 -1.80
N ARG A 17 -21.29 -22.38 -2.76
CA ARG A 17 -20.83 -23.37 -3.76
C ARG A 17 -19.67 -22.84 -4.59
N ARG A 18 -19.68 -21.55 -4.95
CA ARG A 18 -18.56 -20.89 -5.64
C ARG A 18 -17.32 -20.78 -4.76
N LEU A 19 -17.48 -20.48 -3.47
CA LEU A 19 -16.38 -20.42 -2.51
C LEU A 19 -15.74 -21.80 -2.34
N ARG A 20 -16.55 -22.85 -2.18
CA ARG A 20 -16.09 -24.24 -2.11
C ARG A 20 -15.40 -24.67 -3.40
N ALA A 21 -15.96 -24.36 -4.56
CA ALA A 21 -15.32 -24.66 -5.85
C ALA A 21 -14.02 -23.86 -6.06
N MET A 22 -13.93 -22.62 -5.57
CA MET A 22 -12.70 -21.83 -5.58
C MET A 22 -11.62 -22.46 -4.68
N MET A 23 -11.99 -22.94 -3.49
CA MET A 23 -11.10 -23.68 -2.61
C MET A 23 -10.62 -25.00 -3.22
N GLU A 24 -11.52 -25.77 -3.84
CA GLU A 24 -11.16 -27.02 -4.51
C GLU A 24 -10.16 -26.79 -5.64
N ARG A 25 -10.24 -25.66 -6.37
CA ARG A 25 -9.23 -25.26 -7.35
C ARG A 25 -7.91 -24.82 -6.70
N SER A 26 -7.96 -24.06 -5.61
CA SER A 26 -6.76 -23.65 -4.86
C SER A 26 -6.02 -24.83 -4.21
N ILE A 27 -6.72 -25.91 -3.90
CA ILE A 27 -6.18 -27.15 -3.31
C ILE A 27 -5.78 -28.17 -4.40
N GLY A 28 -6.46 -28.18 -5.55
CA GLY A 28 -6.39 -29.27 -6.55
C GLY A 28 -5.50 -29.05 -7.79
N GLU A 29 -4.89 -27.89 -8.00
CA GLU A 29 -4.08 -27.67 -9.20
C GLU A 29 -2.61 -28.12 -9.03
N HIS A 30 -2.35 -29.39 -9.34
CA HIS A 30 -1.09 -29.81 -9.96
C HIS A 30 -1.14 -29.46 -11.46
N GLN A 31 -1.00 -28.19 -11.79
CA GLN A 31 -0.71 -27.79 -13.17
C GLN A 31 0.75 -27.38 -13.24
N THR A 32 1.58 -28.29 -13.76
CA THR A 32 2.83 -27.97 -14.47
C THR A 32 2.46 -27.14 -15.70
N GLN A 33 2.16 -25.86 -15.49
CA GLN A 33 2.28 -24.87 -16.54
C GLN A 33 3.70 -24.32 -16.51
N ASN A 34 4.29 -24.28 -17.69
CA ASN A 34 5.62 -23.78 -17.97
C ASN A 34 5.65 -22.27 -17.66
N ILE A 35 5.99 -21.87 -16.43
CA ILE A 35 6.06 -20.47 -15.99
C ILE A 35 7.50 -20.16 -15.57
N HIS A 36 8.43 -20.33 -16.50
CA HIS A 36 9.64 -19.50 -16.52
C HIS A 36 9.29 -18.16 -17.18
N GLN A 37 8.42 -17.35 -16.55
CA GLN A 37 8.17 -15.96 -16.97
C GLN A 37 7.35 -15.15 -15.94
N SER A 38 7.65 -15.31 -14.65
CA SER A 38 7.72 -14.15 -13.76
C SER A 38 9.13 -14.09 -13.20
N ALA A 39 10.11 -14.02 -14.11
CA ALA A 39 11.38 -13.44 -13.73
C ALA A 39 11.04 -12.06 -13.16
N PHE A 40 11.54 -11.74 -11.97
CA PHE A 40 11.67 -10.35 -11.54
C PHE A 40 12.03 -9.50 -12.76
N PRO A 41 11.41 -8.32 -12.97
CA PRO A 41 11.82 -7.47 -14.06
C PRO A 41 13.35 -7.40 -14.05
N SER A 42 13.98 -7.78 -15.17
CA SER A 42 15.42 -7.62 -15.32
C SER A 42 15.77 -6.16 -15.04
N VAL A 43 16.95 -5.89 -14.48
CA VAL A 43 17.45 -4.53 -14.20
C VAL A 43 17.29 -3.59 -15.41
N ALA A 44 17.37 -4.11 -16.63
CA ALA A 44 17.14 -3.37 -17.87
C ALA A 44 15.69 -2.85 -18.04
N ALA A 45 14.69 -3.53 -17.47
CA ALA A 45 13.30 -3.07 -17.45
C ALA A 45 13.09 -1.94 -16.43
N TYR A 46 13.85 -1.90 -15.34
CA TYR A 46 13.81 -0.79 -14.38
C TYR A 46 14.48 0.48 -14.92
N SER A 47 15.59 0.35 -15.64
CA SER A 47 16.22 1.50 -16.32
C SER A 47 15.38 2.03 -17.47
N ALA A 48 14.77 1.15 -18.29
CA ALA A 48 13.89 1.56 -19.38
C ALA A 48 12.59 2.24 -18.89
N SER A 49 12.04 1.80 -17.76
CA SER A 49 10.82 2.38 -17.19
C SER A 49 11.08 3.75 -16.52
N MET A 50 12.29 4.01 -16.03
CA MET A 50 12.67 5.30 -15.44
C MET A 50 12.75 6.43 -16.48
N ASP A 51 13.13 6.13 -17.73
CA ASP A 51 13.16 7.12 -18.83
C ASP A 51 11.76 7.44 -19.40
N GLU A 52 10.81 6.50 -19.39
CA GLU A 52 9.44 6.73 -19.85
C GLU A 52 8.54 7.46 -18.83
N LEU A 53 8.83 7.36 -17.53
CA LEU A 53 8.09 8.05 -16.46
C LEU A 53 8.43 9.56 -16.36
N GLY A 54 9.44 10.04 -17.08
CA GLY A 54 9.85 11.44 -17.09
C GLY A 54 8.93 12.38 -17.89
N SER A 55 8.03 11.86 -18.74
CA SER A 55 7.42 12.70 -19.79
C SER A 55 5.89 12.83 -19.77
N GLN A 56 5.19 12.23 -18.82
CA GLN A 56 3.75 12.48 -18.63
C GLN A 56 3.40 12.30 -17.17
N HIS A 57 3.22 13.35 -16.37
CA HIS A 57 2.35 13.35 -15.18
C HIS A 57 2.03 14.80 -14.79
N SER A 58 0.97 15.34 -15.39
CA SER A 58 0.23 16.48 -14.89
C SER A 58 -1.10 15.96 -14.35
N ARG A 59 -1.12 15.59 -13.06
CA ARG A 59 -2.33 15.52 -12.23
C ARG A 59 -1.92 15.54 -10.76
N THR A 60 -2.35 16.60 -10.09
CA THR A 60 -2.10 16.98 -8.71
C THR A 60 -2.93 16.13 -7.74
N GLY A 61 -2.34 15.67 -6.64
CA GLY A 61 -3.10 15.12 -5.50
C GLY A 61 -2.35 14.12 -4.62
N SER A 62 -1.90 14.60 -3.46
CA SER A 62 -1.68 13.96 -2.13
C SER A 62 -1.30 12.46 -2.00
N ILE A 63 -0.24 12.25 -1.21
CA ILE A 63 0.35 10.99 -0.75
C ILE A 63 -0.67 10.18 0.08
N CYS A 64 -0.98 8.97 -0.39
CA CYS A 64 -1.77 7.89 0.24
C CYS A 64 -2.86 8.28 1.28
N PRO A 65 -4.11 8.58 0.88
CA PRO A 65 -5.23 8.73 1.82
C PRO A 65 -5.78 7.40 2.42
N SER A 66 -5.03 6.28 2.41
CA SER A 66 -5.60 4.93 2.65
C SER A 66 -4.90 4.07 3.72
N ILE A 67 -4.18 4.67 4.68
CA ILE A 67 -3.31 3.89 5.60
C ILE A 67 -3.84 3.79 7.04
N THR A 68 -5.15 3.99 7.23
CA THR A 68 -5.89 3.68 8.47
C THR A 68 -7.28 3.18 8.09
N PRO A 69 -8.00 2.41 8.92
CA PRO A 69 -9.45 2.36 8.77
C PRO A 69 -9.93 3.81 8.87
N VAL A 70 -10.28 4.42 7.74
CA VAL A 70 -10.51 5.87 7.67
C VAL A 70 -11.85 6.15 8.33
N LEU A 71 -11.81 6.43 9.63
CA LEU A 71 -12.68 7.43 10.22
C LEU A 71 -12.23 8.78 9.67
N SER A 72 -13.19 9.61 9.24
CA SER A 72 -12.92 10.97 8.75
C SER A 72 -12.26 11.84 9.85
N PRO A 73 -11.56 12.94 9.47
CA PRO A 73 -10.80 13.80 10.38
C PRO A 73 -11.59 14.36 11.57
N SER A 74 -12.93 14.41 11.46
CA SER A 74 -13.87 14.84 12.50
C SER A 74 -13.68 14.05 13.81
N ARG A 75 -13.35 12.76 13.74
CA ARG A 75 -13.15 11.91 14.93
C ARG A 75 -11.81 12.09 15.64
N LEU A 76 -10.77 12.56 14.96
CA LEU A 76 -9.53 12.92 15.67
C LEU A 76 -9.64 14.24 16.42
N ARG A 77 -10.41 15.21 15.90
CA ARG A 77 -10.63 16.48 16.61
C ARG A 77 -11.46 16.28 17.88
N ASN A 78 -12.29 15.23 17.90
CA ASN A 78 -13.13 14.85 19.03
C ASN A 78 -12.54 13.75 19.92
N ALA A 79 -11.31 13.27 19.69
CA ALA A 79 -10.63 12.37 20.65
C ALA A 79 -10.40 13.04 22.02
N SER A 80 -10.42 14.38 22.06
CA SER A 80 -10.42 15.19 23.29
C SER A 80 -11.82 15.34 23.93
N GLN A 81 -12.87 14.88 23.24
CA GLN A 81 -14.26 14.78 23.69
C GLN A 81 -14.74 13.32 23.52
N GLU A 82 -13.95 12.35 23.98
CA GLU A 82 -14.44 10.99 24.13
C GLU A 82 -15.59 10.99 25.15
N SER A 83 -16.83 10.91 24.65
CA SER A 83 -17.94 10.34 25.40
C SER A 83 -17.50 8.96 25.89
N GLN A 84 -17.31 8.83 27.19
CA GLN A 84 -16.83 7.61 27.85
C GLN A 84 -17.61 6.37 27.36
N GLY A 85 -16.95 5.48 26.62
CA GLY A 85 -17.40 4.10 26.41
C GLY A 85 -17.74 3.66 24.97
N GLU A 86 -17.77 4.55 23.98
CA GLU A 86 -18.18 4.16 22.61
C GLU A 86 -16.99 3.71 21.75
N LYS A 87 -16.97 2.42 21.37
CA LYS A 87 -15.90 1.84 20.53
C LYS A 87 -15.98 2.38 19.09
N ASP A 88 -14.80 2.52 18.45
CA ASP A 88 -14.65 2.84 17.03
C ASP A 88 -15.46 1.84 16.16
N PRO A 89 -16.38 2.33 15.30
CA PRO A 89 -17.16 1.49 14.40
C PRO A 89 -16.34 0.50 13.56
N ALA A 90 -15.16 0.93 13.08
CA ALA A 90 -14.29 0.05 12.32
C ALA A 90 -13.75 -1.10 13.19
N LEU A 91 -13.40 -0.83 14.46
CA LEU A 91 -12.94 -1.85 15.39
C LEU A 91 -14.06 -2.83 15.77
N VAL A 92 -15.30 -2.37 15.87
CA VAL A 92 -16.46 -3.24 16.14
C VAL A 92 -16.62 -4.27 15.03
N ILE A 93 -16.59 -3.83 13.77
CA ILE A 93 -16.68 -4.72 12.60
C ILE A 93 -15.50 -5.70 12.57
N GLN A 94 -14.26 -5.23 12.82
CA GLN A 94 -13.09 -6.10 12.85
C GLN A 94 -13.20 -7.17 13.94
N GLN A 95 -13.61 -6.80 15.16
CA GLN A 95 -13.79 -7.75 16.27
C GLN A 95 -14.84 -8.82 15.95
N TYR A 96 -15.92 -8.42 15.26
CA TYR A 96 -16.94 -9.37 14.84
C TYR A 96 -16.41 -10.37 13.80
N VAL A 97 -15.70 -9.90 12.77
CA VAL A 97 -15.09 -10.78 11.76
C VAL A 97 -14.02 -11.69 12.38
N GLU A 98 -13.24 -11.19 13.34
CA GLU A 98 -12.30 -12.03 14.11
C GLU A 98 -13.03 -13.14 14.87
N THR A 99 -14.18 -12.83 15.48
CA THR A 99 -15.00 -13.84 16.17
C THR A 99 -15.54 -14.88 15.20
N LEU A 100 -16.12 -14.45 14.06
CA LEU A 100 -16.59 -15.36 13.00
C LEU A 100 -15.47 -16.27 12.48
N SER A 101 -14.24 -15.76 12.40
CA SER A 101 -13.10 -16.54 11.91
C SER A 101 -12.71 -17.73 12.79
N THR A 102 -13.19 -17.74 14.04
CA THR A 102 -12.98 -18.83 15.00
C THR A 102 -14.16 -19.80 15.09
N ASP A 103 -15.27 -19.49 14.42
CA ASP A 103 -16.47 -20.32 14.45
C ASP A 103 -16.52 -21.28 13.26
N ASP A 104 -16.17 -22.55 13.52
CA ASP A 104 -16.15 -23.62 12.51
C ASP A 104 -17.55 -24.03 12.02
N SER A 105 -18.63 -23.54 12.64
CA SER A 105 -20.00 -23.73 12.13
C SER A 105 -20.34 -22.81 10.96
N THR A 106 -19.58 -21.72 10.82
CA THR A 106 -19.72 -20.75 9.73
C THR A 106 -18.94 -21.22 8.50
N VAL A 107 -19.43 -20.86 7.31
CA VAL A 107 -18.74 -21.11 6.04
C VAL A 107 -17.40 -20.39 6.01
N PHE A 108 -17.34 -19.11 6.39
CA PHE A 108 -16.09 -18.35 6.44
C PHE A 108 -15.09 -18.95 7.43
N GLY A 109 -15.50 -19.21 8.68
CA GLY A 109 -14.63 -19.75 9.72
C GLY A 109 -14.05 -21.10 9.31
N ALA A 110 -14.91 -22.05 8.92
CA ALA A 110 -14.48 -23.37 8.45
C ALA A 110 -13.54 -23.27 7.22
N THR A 111 -13.85 -22.37 6.29
CA THR A 111 -13.04 -22.12 5.08
C THR A 111 -11.65 -21.59 5.43
N LEU A 112 -11.56 -20.63 6.36
CA LEU A 112 -10.29 -20.06 6.81
C LEU A 112 -9.43 -21.12 7.50
N GLN A 113 -10.01 -21.89 8.43
CA GLN A 113 -9.26 -22.94 9.13
C GLN A 113 -8.75 -23.99 8.14
N ARG A 114 -9.59 -24.41 7.19
CA ARG A 114 -9.19 -25.37 6.17
C ARG A 114 -8.08 -24.84 5.28
N PHE A 115 -8.16 -23.58 4.86
CA PHE A 115 -7.09 -22.97 4.05
C PHE A 115 -5.77 -22.88 4.82
N VAL A 116 -5.80 -22.49 6.10
CA VAL A 116 -4.62 -22.46 6.96
C VAL A 116 -4.02 -23.85 7.11
N GLU A 117 -4.83 -24.85 7.45
CA GLU A 117 -4.41 -26.25 7.58
C GLU A 117 -3.76 -26.74 6.27
N CYS A 118 -4.45 -26.59 5.14
CA CYS A 118 -3.93 -27.00 3.84
C CYS A 118 -2.64 -26.27 3.48
N THR A 119 -2.50 -24.98 3.79
CA THR A 119 -1.29 -24.20 3.50
C THR A 119 -0.11 -24.67 4.34
N LEU A 120 -0.32 -25.00 5.61
CA LEU A 120 0.72 -25.45 6.53
C LEU A 120 1.14 -26.90 6.28
N LEU A 121 0.21 -27.76 5.89
CA LEU A 121 0.45 -29.19 5.61
C LEU A 121 0.80 -29.48 4.14
N SER A 122 0.68 -28.49 3.25
CA SER A 122 0.97 -28.65 1.83
C SER A 122 2.40 -29.12 1.59
N ARG A 123 2.57 -29.98 0.58
CA ARG A 123 3.89 -30.37 0.06
C ARG A 123 4.47 -29.34 -0.90
N GLU A 124 3.69 -28.33 -1.30
CA GLU A 124 4.13 -27.25 -2.18
C GLU A 124 5.33 -26.54 -1.58
N GLN A 125 6.42 -26.47 -2.35
CA GLN A 125 7.65 -25.77 -1.94
C GLN A 125 7.89 -24.51 -2.76
N ASP A 126 7.12 -24.26 -3.83
CA ASP A 126 7.25 -23.04 -4.61
C ASP A 126 6.59 -21.85 -3.87
N PRO A 127 7.38 -20.87 -3.38
CA PRO A 127 6.84 -19.69 -2.68
C PRO A 127 5.92 -18.85 -3.57
N TYR A 128 6.16 -18.73 -4.88
CA TYR A 128 5.33 -17.92 -5.77
C TYR A 128 3.92 -18.50 -5.89
N VAL A 129 3.83 -19.82 -6.02
CA VAL A 129 2.55 -20.54 -6.06
C VAL A 129 1.78 -20.35 -4.76
N VAL A 130 2.44 -20.55 -3.60
CA VAL A 130 1.78 -20.42 -2.29
C VAL A 130 1.31 -18.98 -2.05
N VAL A 131 2.15 -17.99 -2.33
CA VAL A 131 1.80 -16.57 -2.17
C VAL A 131 0.65 -16.17 -3.09
N ARG A 132 0.64 -16.63 -4.35
CA ARG A 132 -0.48 -16.40 -5.26
C ARG A 132 -1.78 -16.99 -4.71
N ARG A 133 -1.76 -18.22 -4.19
CA ARG A 133 -2.93 -18.85 -3.55
C ARG A 133 -3.42 -18.04 -2.34
N VAL A 134 -2.51 -17.53 -1.51
CA VAL A 134 -2.85 -16.64 -0.38
C VAL A 134 -3.56 -15.37 -0.85
N ARG A 135 -3.05 -14.69 -1.88
CA ARG A 135 -3.68 -13.48 -2.44
C ARG A 135 -5.06 -13.78 -3.01
N GLN A 136 -5.19 -14.88 -3.76
CA GLN A 136 -6.47 -15.30 -4.33
C GLN A 136 -7.48 -15.60 -3.22
N PHE A 137 -7.07 -16.31 -2.17
CA PHE A 137 -7.92 -16.62 -1.02
C PHE A 137 -8.41 -15.34 -0.31
N LEU A 138 -7.50 -14.43 0.04
CA LEU A 138 -7.85 -13.16 0.70
C LEU A 138 -8.86 -12.35 -0.13
N ASN A 139 -8.62 -12.23 -1.44
CA ASN A 139 -9.54 -11.54 -2.35
C ASN A 139 -10.89 -12.27 -2.48
N GLY A 140 -10.88 -13.60 -2.53
CA GLY A 140 -12.09 -14.41 -2.61
C GLY A 140 -12.98 -14.22 -1.39
N ILE A 141 -12.40 -14.32 -0.20
CA ILE A 141 -13.12 -14.17 1.07
C ILE A 141 -13.59 -12.74 1.29
N LYS A 142 -12.75 -11.73 1.00
CA LYS A 142 -13.16 -10.33 1.06
C LYS A 142 -14.40 -10.09 0.21
N ASN A 143 -14.36 -10.51 -1.06
CA ASN A 143 -15.49 -10.35 -1.98
C ASN A 143 -16.73 -11.11 -1.52
N TYR A 144 -16.57 -12.29 -0.90
CA TYR A 144 -17.67 -13.05 -0.33
C TYR A 144 -18.34 -12.30 0.82
N LEU A 145 -17.57 -11.81 1.80
CA LEU A 145 -18.07 -11.09 2.96
C LEU A 145 -18.70 -9.74 2.59
N VAL A 146 -18.09 -9.00 1.66
CA VAL A 146 -18.66 -7.74 1.15
C VAL A 146 -20.03 -7.99 0.52
N LYS A 147 -20.14 -8.99 -0.36
CA LYS A 147 -21.35 -9.18 -1.18
C LYS A 147 -22.48 -9.93 -0.49
N ASN A 148 -22.15 -10.97 0.26
CA ASN A 148 -23.15 -11.88 0.83
C ASN A 148 -23.32 -11.69 2.33
N GLY A 149 -22.30 -11.15 3.00
CA GLY A 149 -22.23 -11.17 4.45
C GLY A 149 -22.13 -12.60 4.98
N GLU A 150 -22.03 -12.71 6.29
CA GLU A 150 -22.18 -13.98 6.99
C GLU A 150 -22.68 -13.71 8.40
N ALA A 151 -23.59 -14.56 8.89
CA ALA A 151 -24.34 -14.30 10.12
C ALA A 151 -24.89 -12.86 10.14
N ASP A 152 -24.63 -12.09 11.19
CA ASP A 152 -25.12 -10.72 11.37
C ASP A 152 -24.15 -9.66 10.85
N LEU A 153 -23.15 -10.02 10.03
CA LEU A 153 -22.11 -9.08 9.58
C LEU A 153 -22.70 -7.84 8.90
N HIS A 154 -23.64 -8.02 7.97
CA HIS A 154 -24.28 -6.89 7.27
C HIS A 154 -25.12 -6.03 8.21
N LEU A 155 -25.82 -6.63 9.17
CA LEU A 155 -26.59 -5.90 10.19
C LEU A 155 -25.68 -5.04 11.06
N ILE A 156 -24.51 -5.57 11.44
CA ILE A 156 -23.50 -4.82 12.19
C ILE A 156 -22.96 -3.68 11.34
N ILE A 157 -22.62 -3.92 10.08
CA ILE A 157 -22.14 -2.86 9.17
C ILE A 157 -23.18 -1.74 9.03
N GLU A 158 -24.46 -2.07 8.84
CA GLU A 158 -25.55 -1.09 8.73
C GLU A 158 -25.70 -0.29 10.02
N ARG A 159 -25.81 -0.98 11.17
CA ARG A 159 -25.90 -0.34 12.49
C ARG A 159 -24.73 0.60 12.78
N GLU A 160 -23.51 0.18 12.44
CA GLU A 160 -22.31 0.96 12.66
C GLU A 160 -22.19 2.14 11.67
N SER A 161 -22.76 2.00 10.47
CA SER A 161 -22.86 3.08 9.48
C SER A 161 -23.89 4.14 9.89
N ASP A 162 -25.02 3.74 10.48
CA ASP A 162 -26.06 4.65 10.97
C ASP A 162 -25.60 5.54 12.14
N ARG A 163 -24.55 5.10 12.84
CA ARG A 163 -23.90 5.87 13.93
C ARG A 163 -22.96 6.96 13.41
N LEU A 164 -22.73 7.04 12.10
CA LEU A 164 -21.85 8.02 11.48
C LEU A 164 -22.60 9.32 11.19
N HIS A 165 -21.88 10.45 11.24
CA HIS A 165 -22.40 11.70 10.72
C HIS A 165 -22.39 11.69 9.18
N ALA A 166 -23.18 12.55 8.55
CA ALA A 166 -23.34 12.59 7.09
C ALA A 166 -22.04 12.85 6.30
N ASP A 167 -21.00 13.36 6.95
CA ASP A 167 -19.66 13.60 6.41
C ASP A 167 -18.67 12.44 6.66
N GLU A 168 -19.10 11.36 7.31
CA GLU A 168 -18.26 10.20 7.61
C GLU A 168 -18.78 8.94 6.90
N PHE A 169 -17.86 8.10 6.43
CA PHE A 169 -18.20 6.83 5.78
C PHE A 169 -17.21 5.75 6.20
N LEU A 170 -17.68 4.50 6.26
CA LEU A 170 -16.82 3.34 6.50
C LEU A 170 -16.34 2.75 5.18
N ASN A 171 -15.02 2.69 5.00
CA ASN A 171 -14.43 1.94 3.91
C ASN A 171 -14.42 0.44 4.25
N ILE A 172 -15.54 -0.23 3.95
CA ILE A 172 -15.76 -1.65 4.27
C ILE A 172 -14.68 -2.54 3.62
N ASP A 173 -14.30 -2.26 2.37
CA ASP A 173 -13.23 -2.98 1.69
C ASP A 173 -11.91 -2.93 2.46
N ALA A 174 -11.49 -1.75 2.91
CA ALA A 174 -10.26 -1.58 3.67
C ALA A 174 -10.33 -2.22 5.07
N ILE A 175 -11.49 -2.12 5.73
CA ILE A 175 -11.72 -2.75 7.05
C ILE A 175 -11.61 -4.28 6.94
N LEU A 176 -12.32 -4.87 5.98
CA LEU A 176 -12.31 -6.31 5.75
C LEU A 176 -10.94 -6.78 5.27
N GLU A 177 -10.28 -6.07 4.37
CA GLU A 177 -8.93 -6.41 3.92
C GLU A 177 -7.91 -6.38 5.07
N SER A 178 -8.01 -5.42 5.98
CA SER A 178 -7.13 -5.31 7.15
C SER A 178 -7.31 -6.50 8.10
N VAL A 179 -8.56 -6.83 8.46
CA VAL A 179 -8.84 -7.95 9.39
C VAL A 179 -8.53 -9.31 8.77
N LEU A 180 -8.84 -9.51 7.49
CA LEU A 180 -8.53 -10.75 6.77
C LEU A 180 -7.01 -10.99 6.67
N ASN A 181 -6.25 -9.93 6.38
CA ASN A 181 -4.79 -10.01 6.43
C ASN A 181 -4.28 -10.37 7.83
N LYS A 182 -4.89 -9.82 8.88
CA LYS A 182 -4.51 -10.14 10.28
C LYS A 182 -4.75 -11.61 10.60
N ILE A 183 -5.99 -12.08 10.49
CA ILE A 183 -6.36 -13.44 10.93
C ILE A 183 -5.62 -14.51 10.13
N LEU A 184 -5.33 -14.27 8.84
CA LEU A 184 -4.61 -15.23 8.01
C LEU A 184 -3.10 -15.16 8.21
N LEU A 185 -2.48 -13.99 7.99
CA LEU A 185 -1.03 -13.88 7.92
C LEU A 185 -0.35 -14.14 9.26
N VAL A 186 -1.02 -13.86 10.39
CA VAL A 186 -0.51 -14.24 11.73
C VAL A 186 -0.27 -15.75 11.81
N ARG A 187 -1.09 -16.57 11.14
CA ARG A 187 -1.01 -18.04 11.22
C ARG A 187 -0.02 -18.64 10.22
N ILE A 188 0.15 -18.03 9.04
CA ILE A 188 0.94 -18.61 7.95
C ILE A 188 2.29 -17.92 7.69
N LYS A 189 2.58 -16.78 8.31
CA LYS A 189 3.83 -16.00 8.10
C LYS A 189 5.08 -16.88 8.17
N ALA A 190 5.19 -17.72 9.20
CA ALA A 190 6.37 -18.56 9.41
C ALA A 190 6.63 -19.50 8.21
N GLN A 191 5.57 -20.09 7.66
CA GLN A 191 5.69 -20.96 6.50
C GLN A 191 6.07 -20.19 5.23
N LEU A 192 5.46 -19.01 4.99
CA LEU A 192 5.82 -18.17 3.85
C LEU A 192 7.30 -17.76 3.90
N TYR A 193 7.77 -17.33 5.07
CA TYR A 193 9.17 -16.99 5.28
C TYR A 193 10.10 -18.18 5.04
N ARG A 194 9.74 -19.38 5.54
CA ARG A 194 10.52 -20.59 5.31
C ARG A 194 10.69 -20.86 3.81
N LEU A 195 9.62 -20.79 3.04
CA LEU A 195 9.65 -21.02 1.58
C LEU A 195 10.49 -19.95 0.85
N MET A 196 10.30 -18.67 1.18
CA MET A 196 11.08 -17.58 0.57
C MET A 196 12.57 -17.67 0.91
N ILE A 197 12.92 -18.00 2.15
CA ILE A 197 14.31 -18.20 2.57
C ILE A 197 14.93 -19.39 1.85
N MET A 198 14.20 -20.51 1.74
CA MET A 198 14.68 -21.69 1.01
C MET A 198 14.95 -21.36 -0.46
N GLU A 199 14.04 -20.63 -1.12
CA GLU A 199 14.21 -20.21 -2.52
C GLU A 199 15.43 -19.31 -2.70
N ASN A 200 15.58 -18.27 -1.86
CA ASN A 200 16.73 -17.36 -1.96
C ASN A 200 18.05 -18.03 -1.56
N THR A 201 18.01 -19.05 -0.70
CA THR A 201 19.18 -19.88 -0.38
C THR A 201 19.54 -20.76 -1.57
N ARG A 202 18.56 -21.42 -2.19
CA ARG A 202 18.74 -22.29 -3.36
C ARG A 202 19.34 -21.54 -4.54
N ASN A 203 18.89 -20.31 -4.78
CA ASN A 203 19.35 -19.48 -5.88
C ASN A 203 20.68 -18.75 -5.57
N GLY A 204 21.25 -18.95 -4.38
CA GLY A 204 22.51 -18.32 -3.93
C GLY A 204 22.39 -16.83 -3.60
N GLU A 205 21.22 -16.23 -3.78
CA GLU A 205 20.95 -14.81 -3.59
C GLU A 205 21.14 -14.35 -2.15
N LEU A 206 20.69 -15.17 -1.18
CA LEU A 206 20.91 -14.90 0.24
C LEU A 206 22.38 -15.04 0.64
N GLY A 207 23.11 -15.96 0.00
CA GLY A 207 24.54 -16.17 0.22
C GLY A 207 25.35 -14.93 -0.19
N LYS A 208 25.16 -14.48 -1.44
CA LYS A 208 25.80 -13.24 -1.97
C LYS A 208 25.51 -12.03 -1.10
N LEU A 209 24.25 -11.86 -0.69
CA LEU A 209 23.84 -10.76 0.17
C LEU A 209 24.60 -10.81 1.50
N THR A 210 24.68 -11.97 2.13
CA THR A 210 25.33 -12.15 3.44
C THR A 210 26.83 -11.92 3.38
N GLU A 211 27.50 -12.46 2.35
CA GLU A 211 28.95 -12.31 2.13
C GLU A 211 29.31 -10.83 1.95
N ASN A 212 28.60 -10.15 1.05
CA ASN A 212 28.91 -8.76 0.69
C ASN A 212 28.44 -7.74 1.73
N LEU A 213 27.48 -8.08 2.60
CA LEU A 213 27.04 -7.19 3.67
C LEU A 213 28.20 -6.77 4.58
N SER A 214 29.15 -7.68 4.83
CA SER A 214 30.33 -7.40 5.65
C SER A 214 31.28 -6.39 4.99
N LEU A 215 31.43 -6.47 3.66
CA LEU A 215 32.23 -5.54 2.85
C LEU A 215 31.60 -4.14 2.86
N VAL A 216 30.31 -4.05 2.55
CA VAL A 216 29.57 -2.77 2.52
C VAL A 216 29.50 -2.13 3.91
N ARG A 217 29.46 -2.93 4.97
CA ARG A 217 29.52 -2.43 6.36
C ARG A 217 30.85 -1.74 6.66
N ALA A 218 31.95 -2.20 6.09
CA ALA A 218 33.28 -1.64 6.29
C ALA A 218 33.52 -0.35 5.49
N MET A 219 32.76 -0.13 4.41
CA MET A 219 32.88 1.06 3.57
C MET A 219 32.53 2.35 4.33
N ASN A 220 33.25 3.43 4.08
CA ASN A 220 32.98 4.76 4.63
C ASN A 220 31.85 5.50 3.87
N ALA A 221 31.54 6.74 4.25
CA ALA A 221 30.46 7.51 3.65
C ALA A 221 30.73 7.85 2.17
N GLU A 222 31.95 8.25 1.86
CA GLU A 222 32.39 8.65 0.51
C GLU A 222 32.40 7.44 -0.43
N GLU A 223 32.87 6.28 0.05
CA GLU A 223 32.86 5.01 -0.68
C GLU A 223 31.43 4.51 -0.99
N LEU A 224 30.44 4.92 -0.19
CA LEU A 224 29.01 4.68 -0.44
C LEU A 224 28.35 5.79 -1.29
N GLY A 225 29.14 6.76 -1.75
CA GLY A 225 28.69 7.85 -2.62
C GLY A 225 27.94 8.98 -1.91
N PHE A 226 28.11 9.15 -0.59
CA PHE A 226 27.55 10.32 0.12
C PHE A 226 28.38 11.59 -0.14
N PRO A 227 27.73 12.75 -0.34
CA PRO A 227 28.42 14.05 -0.32
C PRO A 227 29.15 14.32 0.99
N GLU A 228 30.26 15.05 0.96
CA GLU A 228 31.11 15.37 2.13
C GLU A 228 30.32 16.01 3.28
N ASP A 229 29.33 16.84 2.98
CA ASP A 229 28.50 17.55 3.98
C ASP A 229 27.36 16.69 4.56
N THR A 230 27.30 15.40 4.23
CA THR A 230 26.18 14.54 4.67
C THR A 230 26.29 14.20 6.16
N VAL A 231 25.29 14.62 6.92
CA VAL A 231 25.17 14.26 8.35
C VAL A 231 24.62 12.84 8.51
N LEU A 232 25.53 11.89 8.74
CA LEU A 232 25.16 10.51 9.02
C LEU A 232 24.48 10.35 10.39
N PRO A 233 23.61 9.33 10.57
CA PRO A 233 22.98 9.02 11.85
C PRO A 233 24.03 8.63 12.89
N ASP A 234 23.97 9.27 14.06
CA ASP A 234 24.75 8.91 15.23
C ASP A 234 24.30 7.56 15.83
N ASN A 235 25.00 7.08 16.86
CA ASN A 235 24.69 5.80 17.50
C ASN A 235 23.25 5.74 18.06
N ILE A 236 22.74 6.85 18.60
CA ILE A 236 21.40 6.93 19.21
C ILE A 236 20.31 6.85 18.12
N ARG A 237 20.49 7.59 17.03
CA ARG A 237 19.62 7.52 15.85
C ARG A 237 19.69 6.14 15.21
N MET A 238 20.89 5.56 15.05
CA MET A 238 21.07 4.21 14.52
C MET A 238 20.37 3.15 15.39
N GLU A 239 20.41 3.26 16.72
CA GLU A 239 19.66 2.37 17.59
C GLU A 239 18.14 2.50 17.38
N SER A 240 17.65 3.73 17.24
CA SER A 240 16.24 4.01 16.96
C SER A 240 15.79 3.44 15.60
N ILE A 241 16.64 3.56 14.57
CA ILE A 241 16.44 2.97 13.25
C ILE A 241 16.40 1.44 13.35
N ASN A 242 17.40 0.84 14.00
CA ASN A 242 17.49 -0.60 14.22
C ASN A 242 16.25 -1.15 14.97
N LYS A 243 15.70 -0.38 15.92
CA LYS A 243 14.45 -0.72 16.59
C LYS A 243 13.27 -0.75 15.63
N GLN A 244 13.16 0.18 14.67
CA GLN A 244 12.09 0.12 13.66
C GLN A 244 12.27 -1.06 12.71
N LEU A 245 13.49 -1.32 12.25
CA LEU A 245 13.79 -2.44 11.35
C LEU A 245 13.54 -3.81 12.02
N ARG A 246 13.89 -3.99 13.30
CA ARG A 246 13.54 -5.20 14.06
C ARG A 246 12.04 -5.37 14.22
N LYS A 247 11.32 -4.27 14.52
CA LYS A 247 9.85 -4.29 14.57
C LYS A 247 9.26 -4.68 13.22
N MET A 248 9.83 -4.19 12.11
CA MET A 248 9.41 -4.53 10.75
C MET A 248 9.49 -6.04 10.55
N GLN A 249 10.66 -6.65 10.77
CA GLN A 249 10.89 -8.09 10.57
C GLN A 249 9.91 -8.99 11.37
N ASN A 250 9.62 -8.59 12.60
CA ASN A 250 8.77 -9.36 13.50
C ASN A 250 7.27 -9.18 13.23
N HIS A 251 6.87 -8.11 12.55
CA HIS A 251 5.46 -7.85 12.29
C HIS A 251 4.90 -8.77 11.18
N TYR A 252 3.63 -9.18 11.26
CA TYR A 252 2.98 -9.99 10.21
C TYR A 252 2.41 -9.14 9.07
N SER A 253 1.86 -7.96 9.39
CA SER A 253 1.19 -7.09 8.42
C SER A 253 2.17 -6.48 7.41
N PRO A 254 1.99 -6.71 6.09
CA PRO A 254 2.78 -6.08 5.03
C PRO A 254 2.74 -4.55 5.10
N LEU A 255 1.56 -3.98 5.35
CA LEU A 255 1.39 -2.53 5.48
C LEU A 255 2.17 -1.98 6.66
N LYS A 256 2.13 -2.68 7.81
CA LYS A 256 2.88 -2.23 8.99
C LYS A 256 4.38 -2.33 8.78
N LYS A 257 4.84 -3.33 8.04
CA LYS A 257 6.25 -3.45 7.65
C LYS A 257 6.69 -2.23 6.82
N LEU A 258 5.90 -1.86 5.80
CA LEU A 258 6.17 -0.68 4.99
C LEU A 258 6.20 0.59 5.83
N GLN A 259 5.23 0.79 6.73
CA GLN A 259 5.25 1.95 7.65
C GLN A 259 6.51 2.00 8.53
N LEU A 260 7.00 0.86 9.00
CA LEU A 260 8.20 0.77 9.84
C LEU A 260 9.48 1.03 9.03
N LEU A 261 9.53 0.58 7.77
CA LEU A 261 10.58 0.93 6.82
C LEU A 261 10.63 2.44 6.59
N LEU A 262 9.48 3.05 6.29
CA LEU A 262 9.40 4.50 6.08
C LEU A 262 9.82 5.27 7.33
N ARG A 263 9.40 4.85 8.53
CA ARG A 263 9.88 5.45 9.78
C ARG A 263 11.39 5.32 9.98
N ALA A 264 11.97 4.19 9.59
CA ALA A 264 13.42 4.01 9.63
C ALA A 264 14.13 5.00 8.69
N LEU A 265 13.60 5.18 7.47
CA LEU A 265 14.09 6.17 6.51
C LEU A 265 13.92 7.60 7.01
N ALA A 266 12.79 7.95 7.63
CA ALA A 266 12.54 9.29 8.19
C ALA A 266 13.57 9.70 9.25
N LEU A 267 14.07 8.72 10.02
CA LEU A 267 15.08 8.93 11.04
C LEU A 267 16.50 9.09 10.47
N ALA A 268 16.73 8.60 9.25
CA ALA A 268 18.02 8.61 8.59
C ALA A 268 18.17 9.82 7.66
N VAL A 269 17.19 10.02 6.77
CA VAL A 269 17.23 10.98 5.67
C VAL A 269 16.69 12.34 6.14
N PRO A 270 17.53 13.39 6.16
CA PRO A 270 17.08 14.75 6.47
C PRO A 270 16.00 15.19 5.48
N HIS A 271 14.94 15.84 5.97
CA HIS A 271 13.85 16.39 5.15
C HIS A 271 13.06 15.39 4.29
N LEU A 272 13.20 14.08 4.49
CA LEU A 272 12.32 13.11 3.84
C LEU A 272 10.87 13.40 4.26
N PRO A 273 10.00 13.85 3.34
CA PRO A 273 8.65 14.23 3.70
C PRO A 273 7.83 12.98 3.90
N LEU A 274 7.85 12.46 5.12
CA LEU A 274 6.94 11.42 5.55
C LEU A 274 5.90 12.08 6.42
N LEU A 275 4.67 12.10 5.91
CA LEU A 275 3.52 12.68 6.58
C LEU A 275 3.46 12.16 8.01
N SER A 276 3.44 13.09 8.97
CA SER A 276 2.94 12.78 10.30
C SER A 276 1.53 12.22 10.13
N SER A 277 1.14 11.23 10.96
CA SER A 277 -0.21 10.63 10.88
C SER A 277 -1.33 11.69 10.92
N SER A 278 -1.03 12.85 11.52
CA SER A 278 -1.83 14.07 11.63
C SER A 278 -2.02 14.89 10.34
N GLU A 279 -1.11 14.83 9.37
CA GLU A 279 -1.20 15.60 8.11
C GLU A 279 -2.00 14.86 7.02
N LEU A 280 -2.01 13.53 7.05
CA LEU A 280 -2.87 12.67 6.23
C LEU A 280 -4.36 13.02 6.37
N GLN A 281 -4.79 13.46 7.57
CA GLN A 281 -6.16 13.88 7.83
C GLN A 281 -6.48 15.31 7.39
N ARG A 282 -5.49 16.22 7.33
CA ARG A 282 -5.75 17.61 6.91
C ARG A 282 -5.92 17.74 5.39
N GLN A 283 -5.21 16.95 4.59
CA GLN A 283 -5.28 17.06 3.13
C GLN A 283 -6.57 16.50 2.51
N GLN A 284 -7.22 15.53 3.15
CA GLN A 284 -8.51 15.01 2.68
C GLN A 284 -9.66 16.03 2.85
N GLN A 285 -9.50 17.01 3.75
CA GLN A 285 -10.50 18.06 4.02
C GLN A 285 -10.53 19.15 2.93
N GLN A 286 -9.50 19.27 2.09
CA GLN A 286 -9.45 20.28 1.01
C GLN A 286 -9.94 19.78 -0.35
N GLN A 287 -10.09 18.47 -0.55
CA GLN A 287 -10.65 17.92 -1.80
C GLN A 287 -12.18 17.79 -1.81
N SER A 288 -12.86 17.96 -0.67
CA SER A 288 -14.34 17.87 -0.59
C SER A 288 -15.09 19.18 -0.85
N PHE A 289 -14.40 20.30 -1.09
CA PHE A 289 -15.05 21.61 -1.28
C PHE A 289 -15.25 22.08 -2.73
N VAL A 290 -14.95 21.25 -3.74
CA VAL A 290 -15.17 21.62 -5.16
C VAL A 290 -16.04 20.58 -5.87
N ALA A 291 -17.29 20.43 -5.44
CA ALA A 291 -18.32 19.80 -6.27
C ALA A 291 -19.74 20.10 -5.77
N THR A 292 -20.20 21.35 -5.87
CA THR A 292 -21.65 21.64 -5.92
C THR A 292 -21.91 22.92 -6.69
N GLN A 293 -22.27 22.79 -7.96
CA GLN A 293 -23.29 23.63 -8.59
C GLN A 293 -24.15 22.73 -9.48
N PRO A 294 -25.48 22.65 -9.28
CA PRO A 294 -26.37 21.87 -10.14
C PRO A 294 -26.73 22.67 -11.39
N SER A 295 -26.43 22.12 -12.56
CA SER A 295 -26.91 22.61 -13.84
C SER A 295 -28.39 22.25 -14.03
N ASN A 296 -29.28 23.23 -13.87
CA ASN A 296 -30.66 23.13 -14.36
C ASN A 296 -30.71 23.53 -15.85
N SER A 297 -31.19 22.60 -16.66
CA SER A 297 -31.50 22.75 -18.08
C SER A 297 -32.87 23.42 -18.29
N SER A 298 -32.95 24.41 -19.18
CA SER A 298 -34.02 24.49 -20.20
C SER A 298 -33.85 25.67 -21.17
N VAL A 299 -33.72 25.32 -22.46
CA VAL A 299 -34.45 25.83 -23.64
C VAL A 299 -34.72 27.35 -23.76
N PHE A 300 -34.26 28.00 -24.84
CA PHE A 300 -35.10 28.69 -25.86
C PHE A 300 -34.25 29.51 -26.87
N LEU A 301 -34.41 29.14 -28.15
CA LEU A 301 -34.48 29.97 -29.37
C LEU A 301 -33.57 31.21 -29.57
N SER A 302 -32.73 31.14 -30.63
CA SER A 302 -32.23 32.28 -31.44
C SER A 302 -33.41 33.13 -31.99
N PRO A 303 -33.23 34.36 -32.54
CA PRO A 303 -32.48 34.57 -33.80
C PRO A 303 -31.98 36.01 -34.14
N ILE A 304 -31.37 36.15 -35.34
CA ILE A 304 -31.18 37.38 -36.17
C ILE A 304 -30.09 38.38 -35.69
N ALA A 305 -29.29 39.07 -36.49
CA ALA A 305 -28.72 39.02 -37.85
C ALA A 305 -27.91 40.33 -38.02
N GLN A 306 -27.05 40.40 -39.04
CA GLN A 306 -26.52 41.62 -39.68
C GLN A 306 -25.45 42.40 -38.89
N THR A 307 -24.39 43.02 -39.43
CA THR A 307 -23.80 43.23 -40.77
C THR A 307 -22.54 44.09 -40.56
N SER A 308 -21.61 44.07 -41.53
CA SER A 308 -20.76 45.22 -41.97
C SER A 308 -19.37 45.45 -41.35
N ASN A 309 -18.37 45.20 -42.20
CA ASN A 309 -17.33 46.12 -42.71
C ASN A 309 -16.33 46.84 -41.77
N SER A 310 -15.10 46.30 -41.81
CA SER A 310 -13.88 46.84 -42.47
C SER A 310 -13.20 48.17 -42.04
N ILE A 311 -11.85 48.07 -42.12
CA ILE A 311 -10.79 49.08 -42.33
C ILE A 311 -10.06 49.60 -41.07
N GLY A 312 -8.72 49.47 -41.08
CA GLY A 312 -7.82 50.37 -40.35
C GLY A 312 -6.46 49.78 -39.95
N ALA A 313 -5.43 49.99 -40.78
CA ALA A 313 -4.03 49.69 -40.49
C ALA A 313 -3.43 50.64 -39.43
N GLY A 314 -2.40 50.20 -38.70
CA GLY A 314 -1.58 51.09 -37.86
C GLY A 314 -0.48 50.39 -37.07
N CYS A 315 0.74 50.47 -37.57
CA CYS A 315 1.99 50.12 -36.90
C CYS A 315 2.30 51.15 -35.78
N GLY A 316 2.80 50.71 -34.61
CA GLY A 316 3.19 51.61 -33.52
C GLY A 316 3.97 50.93 -32.39
N ARG A 317 5.23 51.32 -32.26
CA ARG A 317 6.29 50.85 -31.35
C ARG A 317 6.09 51.24 -29.87
N LEU A 318 6.69 50.44 -28.99
CA LEU A 318 7.34 50.76 -27.70
C LEU A 318 6.49 51.37 -26.57
N ARG A 319 6.39 50.64 -25.44
CA ARG A 319 6.87 51.18 -24.16
C ARG A 319 7.14 50.10 -23.12
N THR A 320 8.31 50.23 -22.51
CA THR A 320 8.83 49.57 -21.33
C THR A 320 7.96 49.83 -20.09
N ASN A 321 7.82 48.83 -19.22
CA ASN A 321 7.83 49.09 -17.79
C ASN A 321 8.31 47.87 -17.01
N SER A 322 9.54 47.96 -16.54
CA SER A 322 10.12 47.20 -15.46
C SER A 322 9.49 47.65 -14.15
N GLY A 323 8.79 46.74 -13.48
CA GLY A 323 8.35 46.84 -12.09
C GLY A 323 8.77 45.56 -11.38
N SER A 324 9.84 45.67 -10.61
CA SER A 324 10.36 44.61 -9.74
C SER A 324 9.48 44.41 -8.51
N SER A 325 9.54 43.19 -7.99
CA SER A 325 9.40 42.78 -6.58
C SER A 325 8.10 42.08 -6.18
N SER A 326 8.33 40.82 -5.77
CA SER A 326 7.73 40.15 -4.60
C SER A 326 6.22 39.89 -4.60
N SER A 327 5.84 38.68 -5.03
CA SER A 327 5.08 37.75 -4.19
C SER A 327 4.76 36.52 -5.05
N GLY A 328 5.32 35.38 -4.69
CA GLY A 328 5.14 34.15 -5.46
C GLY A 328 5.88 32.99 -4.85
N ALA A 329 5.60 32.73 -3.56
CA ALA A 329 5.87 31.44 -2.95
C ALA A 329 5.06 30.37 -3.70
N MET A 330 5.60 29.90 -4.83
CA MET A 330 5.00 28.85 -5.64
C MET A 330 5.31 27.51 -4.97
N ALA A 331 4.31 27.03 -4.24
CA ALA A 331 3.98 25.63 -3.97
C ALA A 331 5.09 24.60 -4.26
N ALA A 332 5.91 24.30 -3.25
CA ALA A 332 6.81 23.16 -3.28
C ALA A 332 5.98 21.87 -3.24
N ALA A 333 5.83 21.22 -4.39
CA ALA A 333 5.40 19.82 -4.46
C ALA A 333 6.40 19.00 -3.63
N LEU A 334 5.92 18.27 -2.61
CA LEU A 334 6.73 17.37 -1.80
C LEU A 334 7.26 16.25 -2.69
N LYS A 335 8.41 16.51 -3.32
CA LYS A 335 9.16 15.58 -4.14
C LYS A 335 9.98 14.73 -3.16
N HIS A 336 9.77 13.41 -3.17
CA HIS A 336 10.66 12.51 -2.45
C HIS A 336 12.11 12.79 -2.91
N PRO A 337 13.12 12.57 -2.05
CA PRO A 337 14.52 12.62 -2.47
C PRO A 337 14.73 11.75 -3.71
N PRO A 338 15.72 12.08 -4.56
CA PRO A 338 15.99 11.31 -5.76
C PRO A 338 16.38 9.86 -5.40
N ALA A 339 16.09 8.94 -6.31
CA ALA A 339 16.16 7.49 -6.05
C ALA A 339 17.57 7.03 -5.62
N ASP A 340 18.60 7.59 -6.23
CA ASP A 340 20.01 7.36 -5.93
C ASP A 340 20.37 7.74 -4.48
N GLU A 341 19.84 8.86 -3.98
CA GLU A 341 20.00 9.26 -2.57
C GLU A 341 19.36 8.23 -1.63
N LEU A 342 18.12 7.83 -1.90
CA LEU A 342 17.41 6.85 -1.06
C LEU A 342 18.05 5.46 -1.11
N ILE A 343 18.59 5.06 -2.26
CA ILE A 343 19.34 3.80 -2.41
C ILE A 343 20.59 3.84 -1.54
N ARG A 344 21.40 4.91 -1.60
CA ARG A 344 22.59 5.06 -0.74
C ARG A 344 22.23 4.98 0.75
N TRP A 345 21.16 5.65 1.15
CA TRP A 345 20.65 5.57 2.52
C TRP A 345 20.25 4.14 2.90
N LEU A 346 19.45 3.46 2.09
CA LEU A 346 19.05 2.08 2.39
C LEU A 346 20.25 1.12 2.42
N VAL A 347 21.22 1.26 1.51
CA VAL A 347 22.46 0.47 1.53
C VAL A 347 23.20 0.68 2.86
N TYR A 348 23.42 1.93 3.26
CA TYR A 348 24.09 2.28 4.51
C TYR A 348 23.37 1.69 5.73
N LEU A 349 22.05 1.84 5.79
CA LEU A 349 21.23 1.36 6.91
C LEU A 349 21.17 -0.17 6.97
N LEU A 350 20.99 -0.85 5.84
CA LEU A 350 20.90 -2.30 5.77
C LEU A 350 22.25 -2.95 6.13
N ALA A 351 23.37 -2.39 5.67
CA ALA A 351 24.71 -2.89 6.01
C ALA A 351 25.02 -2.77 7.51
N ARG A 352 24.55 -1.69 8.15
CA ARG A 352 24.81 -1.38 9.58
C ARG A 352 23.70 -1.82 10.53
N SER A 353 22.64 -2.41 10.01
CA SER A 353 21.60 -3.04 10.79
C SER A 353 21.73 -4.57 10.74
N SER A 354 21.16 -5.26 11.73
CA SER A 354 21.18 -6.73 11.78
C SER A 354 20.17 -7.37 10.80
N THR A 355 19.81 -6.70 9.69
CA THR A 355 18.76 -7.14 8.78
C THR A 355 19.29 -7.97 7.61
N ILE A 356 19.74 -9.19 7.89
CA ILE A 356 20.23 -10.12 6.85
C ILE A 356 19.12 -10.53 5.87
N ASN A 357 17.86 -10.52 6.31
CA ASN A 357 16.71 -10.98 5.53
C ASN A 357 15.93 -9.83 4.84
N CYS A 358 16.56 -8.68 4.58
CA CYS A 358 15.86 -7.52 3.98
C CYS A 358 15.24 -7.82 2.60
N GLU A 359 15.84 -8.72 1.82
CA GLU A 359 15.25 -9.20 0.57
C GLU A 359 13.94 -9.96 0.78
N ILE A 360 13.90 -10.83 1.80
CA ILE A 360 12.70 -11.58 2.15
C ILE A 360 11.60 -10.63 2.64
N GLU A 361 11.97 -9.60 3.39
CA GLU A 361 11.04 -8.55 3.82
C GLU A 361 10.47 -7.76 2.63
N ALA A 362 11.32 -7.38 1.67
CA ALA A 362 10.91 -6.69 0.45
C ALA A 362 9.95 -7.53 -0.37
N TRP A 363 10.28 -8.81 -0.59
CA TRP A 363 9.44 -9.74 -1.32
C TRP A 363 8.09 -9.97 -0.63
N TYR A 364 8.10 -10.21 0.68
CA TYR A 364 6.88 -10.38 1.47
C TYR A 364 5.97 -9.16 1.39
N MET A 365 6.52 -7.94 1.50
CA MET A 365 5.75 -6.70 1.36
C MET A 365 5.18 -6.54 -0.05
N TRP A 366 6.01 -6.71 -1.07
CA TRP A 366 5.62 -6.52 -2.46
C TRP A 366 4.45 -7.42 -2.86
N GLU A 367 4.49 -8.68 -2.44
CA GLU A 367 3.46 -9.63 -2.83
C GLU A 367 2.15 -9.50 -2.05
N LEU A 368 2.22 -9.15 -0.76
CA LEU A 368 1.06 -9.22 0.13
C LEU A 368 0.46 -7.86 0.48
N LEU A 369 1.05 -6.76 0.01
CA LEU A 369 0.39 -5.46 0.08
C LEU A 369 -0.88 -5.44 -0.79
N PRO A 370 -1.95 -4.76 -0.33
CA PRO A 370 -3.10 -4.49 -1.17
C PRO A 370 -2.70 -3.79 -2.48
N GLN A 371 -3.32 -4.20 -3.59
CA GLN A 371 -2.99 -3.62 -4.90
C GLN A 371 -3.24 -2.11 -4.93
N GLN A 372 -4.28 -1.64 -4.24
CA GLN A 372 -4.60 -0.23 -4.12
C GLN A 372 -3.44 0.58 -3.52
N VAL A 373 -2.72 0.01 -2.54
CA VAL A 373 -1.55 0.65 -1.94
C VAL A 373 -0.39 0.68 -2.93
N LEU A 374 -0.17 -0.40 -3.68
CA LEU A 374 0.89 -0.44 -4.71
C LEU A 374 0.62 0.50 -5.89
N SER A 375 -0.65 0.69 -6.25
CA SER A 375 -1.08 1.57 -7.35
C SER A 375 -0.94 3.06 -7.05
N THR A 376 -0.79 3.46 -5.78
CA THR A 376 -0.56 4.87 -5.41
C THR A 376 0.83 5.39 -5.79
N GLY A 377 1.72 4.56 -6.33
CA GLY A 377 3.06 4.95 -6.78
C GLY A 377 4.09 5.06 -5.66
N ASP A 378 3.72 5.63 -4.51
CA ASP A 378 4.67 5.86 -3.41
C ASP A 378 5.15 4.55 -2.76
N ALA A 379 4.23 3.64 -2.44
CA ALA A 379 4.57 2.36 -1.81
C ALA A 379 5.44 1.49 -2.75
N SER A 380 5.08 1.43 -4.03
CA SER A 380 5.84 0.71 -5.05
C SER A 380 7.18 1.37 -5.34
N TYR A 381 7.28 2.70 -5.23
CA TYR A 381 8.54 3.44 -5.29
C TYR A 381 9.48 3.03 -4.17
N PHE A 382 9.08 3.15 -2.89
CA PHE A 382 9.95 2.81 -1.76
C PHE A 382 10.36 1.33 -1.74
N LEU A 383 9.48 0.42 -2.17
CA LEU A 383 9.85 -0.99 -2.30
C LEU A 383 10.82 -1.22 -3.46
N SER A 384 10.67 -0.50 -4.57
CA SER A 384 11.65 -0.54 -5.67
C SER A 384 13.01 -0.06 -5.20
N ILE A 385 13.09 1.04 -4.44
CA ILE A 385 14.34 1.52 -3.81
C ILE A 385 14.93 0.45 -2.89
N LEU A 386 14.10 -0.24 -2.09
CA LEU A 386 14.57 -1.33 -1.23
C LEU A 386 15.16 -2.49 -2.04
N PHE A 387 14.52 -2.91 -3.12
CA PHE A 387 15.07 -3.95 -4.01
C PHE A 387 16.39 -3.49 -4.66
N SER A 388 16.45 -2.24 -5.13
CA SER A 388 17.68 -1.67 -5.69
C SER A 388 18.81 -1.65 -4.67
N ALA A 389 18.54 -1.25 -3.43
CA ALA A 389 19.54 -1.26 -2.36
C ALA A 389 20.05 -2.68 -2.05
N VAL A 390 19.16 -3.67 -1.98
CA VAL A 390 19.54 -5.09 -1.84
C VAL A 390 20.42 -5.53 -3.00
N HIS A 391 20.09 -5.13 -4.23
CA HIS A 391 20.86 -5.46 -5.42
C HIS A 391 22.27 -4.86 -5.39
N VAL A 392 22.40 -3.59 -4.97
CA VAL A 392 23.69 -2.91 -4.81
C VAL A 392 24.55 -3.61 -3.77
N ILE A 393 23.98 -4.01 -2.62
CA ILE A 393 24.73 -4.77 -1.61
C ILE A 393 25.24 -6.10 -2.17
N LYS A 394 24.45 -6.79 -3.01
CA LYS A 394 24.87 -8.04 -3.66
C LYS A 394 25.98 -7.83 -4.71
N HIS A 395 26.17 -6.61 -5.22
CA HIS A 395 27.15 -6.29 -6.25
C HIS A 395 27.92 -5.02 -5.86
N PRO A 396 28.79 -5.07 -4.83
CA PRO A 396 29.44 -3.88 -4.28
C PRO A 396 30.47 -3.22 -5.21
N GLY A 397 30.70 -3.75 -6.42
CA GLY A 397 31.59 -3.16 -7.43
C GLY A 397 30.97 -2.01 -8.25
N PHE A 398 29.75 -1.56 -7.92
CA PHE A 398 28.98 -0.56 -8.68
C PHE A 398 28.70 0.75 -7.92
N PHE A 399 29.46 1.04 -6.86
CA PHE A 399 29.35 2.34 -6.15
C PHE A 399 30.01 3.48 -6.92
#